data_AF-A0A4R5PTZ5-F1
#
_entry.id   AF-A0A4R5PTZ5-F1
#
_cell.length_a   1.000
_cell.length_b   1.000
_cell.length_c   1.000
_cell.angle_alpha   90.00
_cell.angle_beta   90.00
_cell.angle_gamma   90.00
#
_symmetry.space_group_name_H-M   'P 1'
#
loop_
_entity.id
_entity.type
_entity.pdbx_description
1 polymer ?
#
loop_
_entity_poly.entity_id
_entity_poly.type
_entity_poly.pdbx_seq_one_letter_code
_entity_poly.pdbx_strand_id
1 'polypeptide(L)' 'MSAAIILAAGLGTRMRSALPKAMHPVAGRPMINHLVSACEQVFD' A
#
# COMPACT_ATOMS: atom_id res chain seq x y z
N MET A 1 8.18 21.36 5.70
CA MET A 1 7.05 20.45 5.89
C MET A 1 7.01 19.55 4.68
N SER A 2 7.27 18.26 4.87
CA SER A 2 7.40 17.28 3.80
C SER A 2 6.21 16.33 3.89
N ALA A 3 5.71 15.86 2.75
CA ALA A 3 4.58 14.93 2.72
C ALA A 3 4.85 13.79 1.74
N ALA A 4 4.37 12.60 2.09
CA ALA A 4 4.35 11.44 1.22
C ALA A 4 2.95 11.25 0.63
N ILE A 5 2.86 10.93 -0.66
CA ILE A 5 1.61 10.61 -1.35
C ILE A 5 1.67 9.17 -1.85
N ILE A 6 0.78 8.31 -1.33
CA ILE A 6 0.69 6.89 -1.72
C ILE A 6 -0.51 6.72 -2.66
N LEU A 7 -0.25 6.40 -3.93
CA LEU A 7 -1.29 6.16 -4.93
C LEU A 7 -1.78 4.70 -4.86
N ALA A 8 -2.85 4.48 -4.10
CA ALA A 8 -3.39 3.13 -3.82
C ALA A 8 -4.81 2.87 -4.37
N ALA A 9 -5.38 3.77 -5.18
CA ALA A 9 -6.75 3.67 -5.69
C ALA A 9 -6.94 2.67 -6.86
N GLY A 10 -5.86 1.99 -7.30
CA GLY A 10 -5.92 1.07 -8.42
C GLY A 10 -6.64 -0.23 -8.09
N LEU A 11 -7.59 -0.64 -8.94
CA LEU A 11 -8.38 -1.88 -8.79
C LEU A 11 -7.53 -3.16 -8.85
N GLY A 12 -6.34 -3.12 -9.45
CA GLY A 12 -5.48 -4.30 -9.52
C GLY A 12 -6.01 -5.41 -10.44
N THR A 13 -6.63 -5.08 -11.57
CA THR A 13 -7.32 -6.03 -12.48
C THR A 13 -6.46 -7.24 -12.91
N ARG A 14 -5.15 -7.07 -13.04
CA ARG A 14 -4.19 -8.17 -13.35
C ARG A 14 -4.04 -9.20 -12.22
N MET A 15 -4.43 -8.86 -10.99
CA MET A 15 -4.44 -9.75 -9.83
C MET A 15 -5.59 -10.78 -9.90
N ARG A 16 -6.57 -10.59 -10.79
CA ARG A 16 -7.76 -11.46 -10.94
C ARG A 16 -8.45 -11.76 -9.59
N SER A 17 -8.59 -10.74 -8.77
CA SER A 17 -9.16 -10.80 -7.43
C SER A 17 -10.12 -9.64 -7.23
N ALA A 18 -11.18 -9.85 -6.44
CA ALA A 18 -12.09 -8.78 -6.03
C ALA A 18 -11.42 -7.81 -5.04
N LEU A 19 -10.33 -8.24 -4.40
CA LEU A 19 -9.56 -7.41 -3.48
C LEU A 19 -8.62 -6.49 -4.28
N PRO A 20 -8.56 -5.17 -4.00
CA PRO A 20 -7.57 -4.31 -4.62
C PRO A 20 -6.14 -4.77 -4.34
N LYS A 21 -5.19 -4.49 -5.26
CA LYS A 21 -3.77 -4.88 -5.08
C LYS A 21 -3.20 -4.40 -3.75
N ALA A 22 -3.50 -3.16 -3.36
CA ALA A 22 -2.99 -2.54 -2.13
C ALA A 22 -3.46 -3.25 -0.85
N MET A 23 -4.59 -3.95 -0.92
CA MET A 23 -5.17 -4.67 0.22
C MET A 23 -4.76 -6.15 0.27
N HIS A 24 -4.10 -6.68 -0.76
CA HIS A 24 -3.62 -8.05 -0.72
C HIS A 24 -2.61 -8.27 0.40
N PRO A 25 -2.72 -9.37 1.16
CA PRO A 25 -1.83 -9.62 2.28
C PRO A 25 -0.42 -10.00 1.80
N VAL A 26 0.59 -9.43 2.45
CA VAL A 26 2.00 -9.78 2.38
C VAL A 26 2.48 -9.97 3.81
N ALA A 27 2.95 -11.18 4.14
CA ALA A 27 3.30 -11.58 5.51
C ALA A 27 2.17 -11.31 6.54
N GLY A 28 0.92 -11.61 6.16
CA GLY A 28 -0.26 -11.44 7.02
C GLY A 28 -0.75 -10.00 7.20
N ARG A 29 -0.15 -9.01 6.53
CA ARG A 29 -0.57 -7.60 6.59
C ARG A 29 -0.92 -7.08 5.19
N PRO A 30 -1.88 -6.17 5.03
CA PRO A 30 -2.14 -5.55 3.72
C PRO A 30 -0.88 -4.91 3.14
N MET A 31 -0.66 -5.06 1.82
CA MET A 31 0.52 -4.52 1.12
C MET A 31 0.76 -3.03 1.42
N ILE A 32 -0.31 -2.24 1.52
CA ILE A 32 -0.24 -0.80 1.82
C ILE A 32 0.41 -0.48 3.17
N ASN A 33 0.27 -1.35 4.17
CA ASN A 33 0.86 -1.12 5.49
C ASN A 33 2.39 -1.12 5.44
N HIS A 34 2.98 -1.92 4.53
CA HIS A 34 4.43 -1.92 4.32
C HIS A 34 4.92 -0.60 3.72
N LEU A 35 4.14 0.01 2.81
CA LEU A 35 4.45 1.32 2.24
C LEU A 35 4.37 2.43 3.30
N VAL A 36 3.32 2.42 4.14
CA VAL A 36 3.17 3.38 5.25
C VAL A 36 4.34 3.26 6.23
N SER A 37 4.67 2.04 6.65
CA SER A 37 5.79 1.79 7.59
C SER A 37 7.14 2.25 7.02
N ALA A 38 7.33 2.18 5.70
CA ALA A 38 8.53 2.68 5.04
C ALA A 38 8.57 4.21 4.98
N CYS A 39 7.42 4.87 4.75
CA CYS A 39 7.32 6.32 4.76
C CYS A 39 7.56 6.90 6.17
N GLU A 40 7.03 6.27 7.21
CA GLU A 40 7.24 6.69 8.61
C GLU A 40 8.72 6.71 9.02
N GLN A 41 9.59 5.96 8.35
CA GLN A 41 11.04 5.96 8.61
C GLN A 41 11.78 7.15 7.97
N VAL A 42 11.12 7.87 7.06
CA VAL A 42 11.74 8.93 6.23
C VAL A 42 11.11 10.30 6.50
N PHE A 43 9.83 10.33 6.87
CA PHE A 43 9.07 11.54 7.13
C PHE A 43 8.62 11.53 8.60
N ASP A 44 9.16 12.47 9.40
CA ASP A 44 8.75 12.72 10.79
C ASP A 44 7.32 13.28 10.91
#